data_AF-A0A8J7GIB5-F1
#
_entry.id   AF-A0A8J7GIB5-F1
#
_cell.length_a   1.000
_cell.length_b   1.000
_cell.length_c   1.000
_cell.angle_alpha   90.00
_cell.angle_beta   90.00
_cell.angle_gamma   90.00
#
_symmetry.space_group_name_H-M   'P 1'
#
loop_
_entity.id
_entity.type
_entity.pdbx_description
1 polymer ?
#
loop_
_entity_poly.entity_id
_entity_poly.type
_entity_poly.pdbx_seq_one_letter_code
_entity_poly.pdbx_strand_id
1 'polypeptide(L)'
;MDTAARTRTGWLARTHKLLTAILVFDVIAALLGLTDLFHSDWVRDVSIRVYLSDIYPDLGDAYDRTAQDLPHSPAVNVPDTFSLVTVRVTHPSAFQAVLYDLGLGWLTVLALIPILLFARRLVREAYHHDPFTPEMIRRVRKLGLLVLGCGGGAELVALAARVALQKSVLRDSGTIMADSPSVPWWLLTGLLVLAFGEILRRGGQLRAELDGVI
;
A
#
# COMPACT_ATOMS: atom_id res chain seq x y z
N MET A 1 2.37 27.76 -36.89
CA MET A 1 2.09 26.41 -36.33
C MET A 1 3.14 25.92 -35.31
N ASP A 2 4.20 26.68 -34.96
CA ASP A 2 5.32 26.17 -34.14
C ASP A 2 5.21 26.33 -32.61
N THR A 3 4.28 27.12 -32.09
CA THR A 3 4.17 27.39 -30.65
C THR A 3 3.61 26.21 -29.86
N ALA A 4 2.72 25.41 -30.45
CA ALA A 4 2.11 24.25 -29.80
C ALA A 4 3.08 23.05 -29.66
N ALA A 5 4.08 22.94 -30.54
CA ALA A 5 5.09 21.88 -30.46
C ALA A 5 6.09 22.10 -29.31
N ARG A 6 6.40 23.36 -28.97
CA ARG A 6 7.36 23.70 -27.89
C ARG A 6 6.81 23.48 -26.48
N THR A 7 5.51 23.55 -26.26
CA THR A 7 4.93 23.41 -24.91
C THR A 7 4.77 21.95 -24.49
N ARG A 8 4.50 21.03 -25.43
CA ARG A 8 4.36 19.58 -25.13
C ARG A 8 5.66 18.93 -24.65
N THR A 9 6.81 19.31 -25.22
CA THR A 9 8.11 18.74 -24.85
C THR A 9 8.53 19.09 -23.43
N GLY A 10 8.17 20.29 -22.95
CA GLY A 10 8.53 20.77 -21.62
C GLY A 10 7.89 19.99 -20.47
N TRP A 11 6.61 19.60 -20.59
CA TRP A 11 5.91 18.91 -19.51
C TRP A 11 6.36 17.45 -19.37
N LEU A 12 6.46 16.71 -20.48
CA LEU A 12 6.90 15.29 -20.46
C LEU A 12 8.33 15.12 -19.92
N ALA A 13 9.23 16.04 -20.27
CA ALA A 13 10.60 16.04 -19.74
C ALA A 13 10.63 16.22 -18.22
N ARG A 14 9.74 17.04 -17.65
CA ARG A 14 9.61 17.21 -16.19
C ARG A 14 9.08 15.94 -15.53
N THR A 15 8.05 15.32 -16.11
CA THR A 15 7.50 14.05 -15.59
C THR A 15 8.55 12.94 -15.58
N HIS A 16 9.40 12.84 -16.61
CA HIS A 16 10.49 11.87 -16.63
C HIS A 16 11.53 12.11 -15.52
N LYS A 17 11.93 13.37 -15.30
CA LYS A 17 12.87 13.74 -14.23
C LYS A 17 12.27 13.43 -12.85
N LEU A 18 11.00 13.75 -12.64
CA LEU A 18 10.29 13.46 -11.40
C LEU A 18 10.19 11.95 -11.13
N LEU A 19 9.79 11.15 -12.13
CA LEU A 19 9.78 9.68 -12.00
C LEU A 19 11.16 9.11 -11.68
N THR A 20 12.22 9.68 -12.25
CA THR A 20 13.59 9.25 -11.97
C THR A 20 13.99 9.60 -10.53
N ALA A 21 13.64 10.79 -10.05
CA ALA A 21 13.91 11.20 -8.68
C ALA A 21 13.18 10.31 -7.66
N ILE A 22 11.88 10.04 -7.90
CA ILE A 22 11.09 9.13 -7.04
C ILE A 22 11.70 7.73 -7.05
N LEU A 23 12.07 7.20 -8.21
CA LEU A 23 12.71 5.88 -8.29
C LEU A 23 14.03 5.82 -7.51
N VAL A 24 14.87 6.86 -7.61
CA VAL A 24 16.13 6.92 -6.83
C VAL A 24 15.84 6.96 -5.34
N PHE A 25 14.87 7.77 -4.93
CA PHE A 25 14.44 7.86 -3.54
C PHE A 25 13.91 6.52 -3.02
N ASP A 26 13.06 5.83 -3.77
CA ASP A 26 12.50 4.52 -3.40
C ASP A 26 13.58 3.44 -3.31
N VAL A 27 14.57 3.46 -4.21
CA VAL A 27 15.73 2.55 -4.14
C VAL A 27 16.56 2.83 -2.89
N ILE A 28 16.82 4.10 -2.58
CA ILE A 28 17.53 4.48 -1.34
C ILE A 28 16.73 4.05 -0.11
N ALA A 29 15.41 4.29 -0.08
CA ALA A 29 14.53 3.89 1.01
C ALA A 29 14.53 2.36 1.19
N ALA A 30 14.46 1.59 0.09
CA ALA A 30 14.56 0.14 0.13
C ALA A 30 15.91 -0.34 0.67
N LEU A 31 17.01 0.30 0.26
CA LEU A 31 18.36 -0.03 0.75
C LEU A 31 18.54 0.33 2.23
N LEU A 32 18.04 1.49 2.65
CA LEU A 32 18.09 1.95 4.05
C LEU A 32 17.27 1.03 4.95
N GLY A 33 16.07 0.66 4.51
CA GLY A 33 15.33 -0.41 5.16
C GLY A 33 16.18 -1.67 5.26
N LEU A 34 16.83 -2.08 4.16
CA LEU A 34 17.58 -3.34 4.11
C LEU A 34 18.71 -3.33 5.13
N THR A 35 19.43 -2.22 5.25
CA THR A 35 20.46 -2.05 6.28
C THR A 35 19.89 -2.12 7.69
N ASP A 36 18.69 -1.59 7.89
CA ASP A 36 17.93 -1.61 9.14
C ASP A 36 17.57 -3.04 9.58
N LEU A 37 17.29 -3.94 8.62
CA LEU A 37 17.03 -5.35 8.86
C LEU A 37 18.30 -6.11 9.31
N PHE A 38 19.47 -5.72 8.80
CA PHE A 38 20.76 -6.34 9.12
C PHE A 38 21.49 -5.74 10.33
N HIS A 39 21.19 -4.49 10.72
CA HIS A 39 21.76 -3.83 11.91
C HIS A 39 20.95 -4.08 13.19
N SER A 40 20.09 -5.10 13.20
CA SER A 40 19.08 -5.38 14.23
C SER A 40 19.61 -5.76 15.64
N ASP A 41 20.92 -5.68 15.89
CA ASP A 41 21.49 -5.72 17.24
C ASP A 41 21.07 -4.51 18.10
N TRP A 42 20.52 -3.45 17.51
CA TRP A 42 19.96 -2.30 18.22
C TRP A 42 18.46 -2.47 18.50
N VAL A 43 18.15 -3.14 19.63
CA VAL A 43 16.90 -3.15 20.41
C VAL A 43 15.68 -2.54 19.69
N ARG A 44 15.03 -3.32 18.82
CA ARG A 44 13.70 -2.97 18.32
C ARG A 44 12.66 -3.43 19.32
N ASP A 45 12.13 -2.48 20.06
CA ASP A 45 10.90 -2.68 20.80
C ASP A 45 9.74 -2.87 19.81
N VAL A 46 9.30 -4.11 19.61
CA VAL A 46 8.14 -4.41 18.78
C VAL A 46 6.89 -4.10 19.60
N SER A 47 6.18 -3.04 19.22
CA SER A 47 4.91 -2.65 19.82
C SER A 47 3.73 -3.21 19.02
N ILE A 48 2.92 -4.06 19.64
CA ILE A 48 1.69 -4.60 19.05
C ILE A 48 0.52 -4.11 19.89
N ARG A 49 -0.53 -3.62 19.24
CA ARG A 49 -1.77 -3.26 19.93
C ARG A 49 -2.63 -4.51 20.09
N VAL A 50 -3.06 -4.78 21.31
CA VAL A 50 -3.88 -5.94 21.67
C VAL A 50 -5.02 -5.47 22.56
N TYR A 51 -6.19 -6.07 22.44
CA TYR A 51 -7.28 -5.83 23.37
C TYR A 51 -6.98 -6.44 24.74
N LEU A 52 -7.33 -5.72 25.80
CA LEU A 52 -7.18 -6.21 27.17
C LEU A 52 -7.90 -7.56 27.39
N SER A 53 -9.05 -7.76 26.73
CA SER A 53 -9.84 -8.99 26.76
C SER A 53 -9.11 -10.20 26.17
N ASP A 54 -8.26 -9.99 25.16
CA ASP A 54 -7.47 -11.07 24.54
C ASP A 54 -6.31 -11.53 25.45
N ILE A 55 -5.81 -10.62 26.31
CA ILE A 55 -4.74 -10.89 27.28
C ILE A 55 -5.31 -11.55 28.55
N TYR A 56 -6.47 -11.07 29.01
CA TYR A 56 -7.14 -11.54 30.21
C TYR A 56 -8.59 -11.95 29.89
N PRO A 57 -8.81 -13.18 29.37
CA PRO A 57 -10.14 -13.63 28.99
C PRO A 57 -11.13 -13.58 30.16
N ASP A 58 -10.67 -13.90 31.38
CA ASP A 58 -11.50 -13.86 32.60
C ASP A 58 -11.97 -12.45 32.99
N LEU A 59 -11.24 -11.40 32.59
CA LEU A 59 -11.64 -10.01 32.82
C LEU A 59 -12.80 -9.58 31.92
N GLY A 60 -12.91 -10.17 30.71
CA GLY A 60 -14.04 -9.93 29.81
C GLY A 60 -15.34 -10.43 30.43
N ASP A 61 -15.34 -11.68 30.92
CA ASP A 61 -16.50 -12.29 31.58
C ASP A 61 -16.92 -11.54 32.85
N ALA A 62 -15.93 -11.08 33.64
CA ALA A 62 -16.20 -10.31 34.85
C ALA A 62 -16.81 -8.93 34.53
N TYR A 63 -16.31 -8.26 33.48
CA TYR A 63 -16.85 -6.98 33.04
C TYR A 63 -18.28 -7.10 32.53
N ASP A 64 -18.57 -8.11 31.69
CA ASP A 64 -19.92 -8.34 31.15
C ASP A 64 -20.95 -8.65 32.25
N ARG A 65 -20.57 -9.44 33.26
CA ARG A 65 -21.46 -9.71 34.42
C ARG A 65 -21.73 -8.45 35.24
N THR A 66 -20.69 -7.64 35.49
CA THR A 66 -20.84 -6.40 36.26
C THR A 66 -21.68 -5.37 35.52
N ALA A 67 -21.57 -5.32 34.19
CA ALA A 67 -22.39 -4.44 33.34
C ALA A 67 -23.88 -4.86 33.31
N GLN A 68 -24.18 -6.16 33.41
CA GLN A 68 -25.56 -6.66 33.47
C GLN A 68 -26.26 -6.43 34.82
N ASP A 69 -25.54 -6.47 35.93
CA ASP A 69 -26.13 -6.35 37.28
C ASP A 69 -26.34 -4.91 37.77
N LEU A 70 -25.90 -3.89 37.01
CA LEU A 70 -26.09 -2.48 37.38
C LEU A 70 -27.50 -1.99 36.98
N PRO A 71 -28.40 -1.71 37.94
CA PRO A 71 -29.78 -1.30 37.65
C PRO A 71 -29.81 0.07 36.98
N HIS A 72 -30.16 0.10 35.69
CA HIS A 72 -30.50 1.27 34.87
C HIS A 72 -29.79 2.58 35.29
N SER A 73 -28.47 2.51 35.46
CA SER A 73 -27.69 3.70 35.77
C SER A 73 -27.72 4.60 34.52
N PRO A 74 -28.04 5.90 34.66
CA PRO A 74 -28.20 6.80 33.52
C PRO A 74 -26.93 6.76 32.69
N ALA A 75 -27.08 6.36 31.42
CA ALA A 75 -26.02 6.11 30.43
C ALA A 75 -24.73 6.90 30.72
N VAL A 76 -23.89 6.35 31.59
CA VAL A 76 -22.50 6.73 31.64
C VAL A 76 -21.98 6.20 30.32
N ASN A 77 -21.73 7.09 29.37
CA ASN A 77 -20.87 6.80 28.25
C ASN A 77 -19.52 6.42 28.85
N VAL A 78 -19.40 5.19 29.34
CA VAL A 78 -18.12 4.53 29.49
C VAL A 78 -17.63 4.53 28.06
N PRO A 79 -16.60 5.34 27.72
CA PRO A 79 -16.12 5.34 26.36
C PRO A 79 -15.86 3.89 26.00
N ASP A 80 -16.35 3.44 24.84
CA ASP A 80 -16.12 2.13 24.21
C ASP A 80 -14.61 1.87 23.93
N THR A 81 -13.74 2.44 24.76
CA THR A 81 -12.38 2.01 25.04
C THR A 81 -12.41 0.59 25.61
N PHE A 82 -12.67 -0.37 24.73
CA PHE A 82 -11.83 -1.54 24.66
C PHE A 82 -10.38 -1.03 24.73
N SER A 83 -9.78 -1.12 25.90
CA SER A 83 -8.47 -0.50 26.16
C SER A 83 -7.44 -1.22 25.30
N LEU A 84 -7.07 -0.59 24.19
CA LEU A 84 -5.96 -0.99 23.35
C LEU A 84 -4.70 -0.88 24.20
N VAL A 85 -4.20 -2.02 24.65
CA VAL A 85 -2.92 -2.10 25.34
C VAL A 85 -1.85 -2.32 24.30
N THR A 86 -0.83 -1.47 24.35
CA THR A 86 0.36 -1.67 23.53
C THR A 86 1.29 -2.63 24.26
N VAL A 87 1.37 -3.86 23.79
CA VAL A 87 2.33 -4.85 24.29
C VAL A 87 3.65 -4.60 23.60
N ARG A 88 4.69 -4.36 24.40
CA ARG A 88 6.06 -4.16 23.93
C ARG A 88 6.86 -5.43 24.16
N VAL A 89 7.37 -6.02 23.08
CA VAL A 89 8.29 -7.16 23.14
C VAL A 89 9.72 -6.60 23.10
N THR A 90 10.44 -6.70 24.21
CA THR A 90 11.80 -6.15 24.38
C THR A 90 12.89 -6.96 23.66
N HIS A 91 12.66 -8.26 23.45
CA HIS A 91 13.61 -9.15 22.78
C HIS A 91 12.87 -9.97 21.72
N PRO A 92 12.46 -9.35 20.60
CA PRO A 92 11.78 -10.08 19.54
C PRO A 92 12.73 -11.11 18.92
N SER A 93 12.19 -12.28 18.60
CA SER A 93 12.92 -13.25 17.78
C SER A 93 13.18 -12.70 16.36
N ALA A 94 14.21 -13.18 15.67
CA ALA A 94 14.51 -12.78 14.29
C ALA A 94 13.29 -12.93 13.36
N PHE A 95 12.49 -13.98 13.56
CA PHE A 95 11.25 -14.19 12.82
C PHE A 95 10.21 -13.09 13.09
N GLN A 96 10.03 -12.69 14.35
CA GLN A 96 9.12 -11.59 14.72
C GLN A 96 9.58 -10.25 14.15
N ALA A 97 10.88 -9.98 14.13
CA ALA A 97 11.44 -8.79 13.52
C ALA A 97 11.14 -8.73 12.01
N VAL A 98 11.36 -9.84 11.28
CA VAL A 98 11.03 -9.92 9.85
C VAL A 98 9.53 -9.74 9.61
N LEU A 99 8.67 -10.36 10.41
CA LEU A 99 7.22 -10.19 10.27
C LEU A 99 6.76 -8.77 10.58
N TYR A 100 7.39 -8.11 11.56
CA TYR A 100 7.12 -6.71 11.87
C TYR A 100 7.47 -5.79 10.69
N ASP A 101 8.65 -5.98 10.10
CA ASP A 101 9.11 -5.20 8.94
C ASP A 101 8.25 -5.45 7.70
N LEU A 102 7.84 -6.70 7.47
CA LEU A 102 6.88 -7.05 6.42
C LEU A 102 5.51 -6.40 6.68
N GLY A 103 5.05 -6.39 7.93
CA GLY A 103 3.81 -5.76 8.36
C GLY A 103 3.81 -4.24 8.24
N LEU A 104 4.97 -3.60 8.32
CA LEU A 104 5.17 -2.16 8.12
C LEU A 104 5.04 -1.71 6.66
N GLY A 105 4.98 -2.64 5.71
CA GLY A 105 4.76 -2.32 4.29
C GLY A 105 6.03 -2.12 3.49
N TRP A 106 7.16 -2.71 3.92
CA TRP A 106 8.38 -2.72 3.10
C TRP A 106 8.14 -3.25 1.69
N LEU A 107 7.35 -4.31 1.58
CA LEU A 107 7.02 -4.92 0.29
C LEU A 107 6.31 -3.93 -0.64
N THR A 108 5.63 -2.92 -0.11
CA THR A 108 5.05 -1.84 -0.89
C THR A 108 6.14 -1.02 -1.59
N VAL A 109 7.26 -0.74 -0.91
CA VAL A 109 8.42 -0.05 -1.51
C VAL A 109 9.05 -0.91 -2.60
N LEU A 110 9.25 -2.21 -2.35
CA LEU A 110 9.77 -3.12 -3.37
C LEU A 110 8.83 -3.27 -4.57
N ALA A 111 7.51 -3.27 -4.33
CA ALA A 111 6.49 -3.30 -5.36
C ALA A 111 6.48 -2.02 -6.23
N LEU A 112 6.85 -0.86 -5.67
CA LEU A 112 6.92 0.40 -6.40
C LEU A 112 8.04 0.42 -7.46
N ILE A 113 9.17 -0.24 -7.21
CA ILE A 113 10.32 -0.27 -8.14
C ILE A 113 9.93 -0.74 -9.55
N PRO A 114 9.32 -1.94 -9.76
CA PRO A 114 8.92 -2.37 -11.08
C PRO A 114 7.79 -1.50 -11.68
N ILE A 115 6.87 -0.97 -10.86
CA ILE A 115 5.83 -0.03 -11.31
C ILE A 115 6.48 1.22 -11.92
N LEU A 116 7.40 1.84 -11.22
CA LEU A 116 8.08 3.07 -11.64
C LEU A 116 8.99 2.83 -12.84
N LEU A 117 9.72 1.71 -12.88
CA LEU A 117 10.52 1.33 -14.05
C LEU A 117 9.63 1.17 -15.29
N PHE A 118 8.48 0.52 -15.15
CA PHE A 118 7.55 0.32 -16.26
C PHE A 118 6.91 1.65 -16.69
N ALA A 119 6.45 2.47 -15.75
CA ALA A 119 5.92 3.81 -16.03
C ALA A 119 6.95 4.70 -16.72
N ARG A 120 8.21 4.68 -16.29
CA ARG A 120 9.30 5.44 -16.91
C ARG A 120 9.55 5.00 -18.35
N ARG A 121 9.56 3.69 -18.61
CA ARG A 121 9.67 3.15 -19.98
C ARG A 121 8.50 3.59 -20.85
N LEU A 122 7.28 3.55 -20.32
CA LEU A 122 6.06 3.98 -21.01
C LEU A 122 6.12 5.47 -21.40
N VAL A 123 6.51 6.34 -20.48
CA VAL A 123 6.65 7.79 -20.74
C VAL A 123 7.72 8.08 -21.79
N ARG A 124 8.84 7.35 -21.74
CA ARG A 124 9.91 7.50 -22.75
C ARG A 124 9.43 7.08 -24.14
N GLU A 125 8.69 5.98 -24.24
CA GLU A 125 8.13 5.51 -25.51
C GLU A 125 7.11 6.50 -26.07
N ALA A 126 6.19 7.01 -25.23
CA ALA A 126 5.18 7.98 -25.62
C ALA A 126 5.77 9.35 -26.02
N TYR A 127 7.01 9.63 -25.63
CA TYR A 127 7.74 10.82 -26.07
C TYR A 127 8.28 10.68 -27.50
N HIS A 128 8.67 9.47 -27.90
CA HIS A 128 9.27 9.21 -29.21
C HIS A 128 8.26 8.73 -30.26
N HIS A 129 7.13 8.18 -29.83
CA HIS A 129 6.12 7.56 -30.68
C HIS A 129 4.72 8.10 -30.39
N ASP A 130 3.79 7.90 -31.35
CA ASP A 130 2.40 8.32 -31.18
C ASP A 130 1.75 7.57 -29.99
N PRO A 131 1.21 8.29 -28.98
CA PRO A 131 0.58 7.68 -27.81
C PRO A 131 -0.74 6.96 -28.13
N PHE A 132 -1.33 7.17 -29.30
CA PHE A 132 -2.59 6.54 -29.72
C PHE A 132 -2.41 5.21 -30.46
N THR A 133 -1.20 4.64 -30.42
CA THR A 133 -0.95 3.31 -30.98
C THR A 133 -1.62 2.21 -30.15
N PRO A 134 -2.15 1.14 -30.78
CA PRO A 134 -2.70 -0.02 -30.06
C PRO A 134 -1.70 -0.65 -29.08
N GLU A 135 -0.41 -0.57 -29.38
CA GLU A 135 0.64 -1.06 -28.50
C GLU A 135 0.75 -0.22 -27.22
N MET A 136 0.76 1.11 -27.33
CA MET A 136 0.81 2.00 -26.17
C MET A 136 -0.37 1.78 -25.23
N ILE A 137 -1.59 1.66 -25.79
CA ILE A 137 -2.81 1.37 -25.03
C ILE A 137 -2.67 0.06 -24.24
N ARG A 138 -2.16 -1.01 -24.88
CA ARG A 138 -1.89 -2.29 -24.19
C ARG A 138 -0.85 -2.12 -23.08
N ARG A 139 0.19 -1.32 -23.28
CA ARG A 139 1.20 -1.04 -22.25
C ARG A 139 0.63 -0.24 -21.07
N VAL A 140 -0.21 0.78 -21.31
CA VAL A 140 -0.93 1.51 -20.24
C VAL A 140 -1.82 0.56 -19.41
N ARG A 141 -2.57 -0.33 -20.08
CA ARG A 141 -3.38 -1.35 -19.38
C ARG A 141 -2.52 -2.29 -18.53
N LYS A 142 -1.37 -2.74 -19.06
CA LYS A 142 -0.40 -3.54 -18.30
C LYS A 142 0.11 -2.79 -17.08
N LEU A 143 0.40 -1.48 -17.18
CA LEU A 143 0.80 -0.67 -16.03
C LEU A 143 -0.29 -0.65 -14.96
N GLY A 144 -1.56 -0.43 -15.34
CA GLY A 144 -2.68 -0.47 -14.39
C GLY A 144 -2.81 -1.82 -13.69
N LEU A 145 -2.71 -2.93 -14.44
CA LEU A 145 -2.72 -4.29 -13.86
C LEU A 145 -1.51 -4.54 -12.95
N LEU A 146 -0.34 -4.01 -13.29
CA LEU A 146 0.87 -4.14 -12.50
C LEU A 146 0.72 -3.37 -11.18
N VAL A 147 0.16 -2.16 -11.19
CA VAL A 147 -0.17 -1.41 -9.97
C VAL A 147 -1.14 -2.19 -9.09
N LEU A 148 -2.20 -2.76 -9.67
CA LEU A 148 -3.18 -3.55 -8.92
C LEU A 148 -2.56 -4.83 -8.33
N GLY A 149 -1.80 -5.57 -9.14
CA GLY A 149 -1.20 -6.83 -8.72
C GLY A 149 -0.09 -6.66 -7.68
N CYS A 150 0.84 -5.73 -7.92
CA CYS A 150 1.93 -5.48 -6.98
C CYS A 150 1.44 -4.79 -5.70
N GLY A 151 0.50 -3.84 -5.80
CA GLY A 151 -0.11 -3.18 -4.63
C GLY A 151 -0.92 -4.16 -3.78
N GLY A 152 -1.85 -4.89 -4.39
CA GLY A 152 -2.66 -5.88 -3.69
C GLY A 152 -1.84 -7.04 -3.13
N GLY A 153 -0.83 -7.52 -3.87
CA GLY A 153 0.09 -8.55 -3.39
C GLY A 153 0.90 -8.09 -2.17
N ALA A 154 1.44 -6.87 -2.20
CA ALA A 154 2.18 -6.31 -1.06
C ALA A 154 1.28 -6.16 0.18
N GLU A 155 0.04 -5.70 0.01
CA GLU A 155 -0.91 -5.55 1.11
C GLU A 155 -1.32 -6.90 1.71
N LEU A 156 -1.57 -7.91 0.87
CA LEU A 156 -1.87 -9.27 1.35
C LEU A 156 -0.72 -9.86 2.16
N VAL A 157 0.53 -9.67 1.73
CA VAL A 157 1.68 -10.15 2.49
C VAL A 157 1.87 -9.36 3.78
N ALA A 158 1.67 -8.04 3.77
CA ALA A 158 1.72 -7.23 4.99
C ALA A 158 0.64 -7.67 6.00
N LEU A 159 -0.59 -7.94 5.53
CA LEU A 159 -1.66 -8.47 6.35
C LEU A 159 -1.31 -9.84 6.93
N ALA A 160 -0.84 -10.77 6.09
CA ALA A 160 -0.42 -12.09 6.53
C ALA A 160 0.71 -12.02 7.56
N ALA A 161 1.66 -11.09 7.39
CA ALA A 161 2.76 -10.87 8.32
C ALA A 161 2.28 -10.34 9.67
N ARG A 162 1.35 -9.37 9.68
CA ARG A 162 0.73 -8.87 10.92
C ARG A 162 -0.04 -9.97 11.67
N VAL A 163 -0.81 -10.78 10.95
CA VAL A 163 -1.53 -11.92 11.54
C VAL A 163 -0.57 -12.96 12.11
N ALA A 164 0.49 -13.30 11.37
CA ALA A 164 1.51 -14.23 11.83
C ALA A 164 2.26 -13.68 13.06
N LEU A 165 2.55 -12.37 13.07
CA LEU A 165 3.22 -11.70 14.19
C LEU A 165 2.33 -11.73 15.42
N GLN A 166 1.04 -11.40 15.29
CA GLN A 166 0.06 -11.43 16.37
C GLN A 166 -0.04 -12.84 16.97
N LYS A 167 -0.15 -13.88 16.13
CA LYS A 167 -0.17 -15.28 16.59
C LYS A 167 1.12 -15.73 17.27
N SER A 168 2.26 -15.16 16.90
CA SER A 168 3.54 -15.48 17.54
C SER A 168 3.66 -14.90 18.95
N VAL A 169 2.91 -13.84 19.26
CA VAL A 169 2.94 -13.15 20.56
C VAL A 169 1.79 -13.60 21.45
N LEU A 170 0.59 -13.81 20.89
CA LEU A 170 -0.60 -14.29 21.58
C LEU A 170 -0.76 -15.78 21.27
N ARG A 171 -0.33 -16.62 22.21
CA ARG A 171 -0.15 -18.06 21.98
C ARG A 171 -1.44 -18.80 21.61
N ASP A 172 -2.63 -18.32 22.04
CA ASP A 172 -3.90 -19.06 21.81
C ASP A 172 -5.22 -18.23 21.70
N SER A 173 -5.27 -16.89 21.88
CA SER A 173 -6.58 -16.21 22.10
C SER A 173 -6.72 -14.76 21.58
N GLY A 174 -6.11 -14.41 20.45
CA GLY A 174 -6.21 -13.05 19.90
C GLY A 174 -7.25 -12.88 18.80
N THR A 175 -8.14 -11.89 18.92
CA THR A 175 -8.98 -11.43 17.81
C THR A 175 -8.11 -10.65 16.83
N ILE A 176 -8.18 -10.92 15.52
CA ILE A 176 -7.36 -10.21 14.53
C ILE A 176 -7.79 -8.74 14.49
N MET A 177 -6.94 -7.86 15.02
CA MET A 177 -7.11 -6.43 14.87
C MET A 177 -6.45 -6.00 13.55
N ALA A 178 -7.26 -5.60 12.58
CA ALA A 178 -6.76 -4.79 11.49
C ALA A 178 -6.49 -3.38 12.04
N ASP A 179 -5.27 -3.15 12.52
CA ASP A 179 -4.80 -1.83 12.93
C ASP A 179 -5.01 -0.84 11.77
N SER A 180 -6.05 0.00 11.92
CA SER A 180 -6.56 0.98 10.96
C SER A 180 -6.90 0.42 9.56
N PRO A 181 -8.12 0.67 9.03
CA PRO A 181 -8.38 0.43 7.62
C PRO A 181 -7.44 1.32 6.80
N SER A 182 -6.35 0.73 6.31
CA SER A 182 -5.47 1.40 5.37
C SER A 182 -6.26 1.48 4.08
N VAL A 183 -6.63 2.69 3.67
CA VAL A 183 -7.35 2.88 2.40
C VAL A 183 -6.45 2.30 1.30
N PRO A 184 -6.91 1.31 0.52
CA PRO A 184 -6.09 0.65 -0.49
C PRO A 184 -5.85 1.60 -1.67
N TRP A 185 -4.92 2.54 -1.49
CA TRP A 185 -4.61 3.63 -2.44
C TRP A 185 -4.18 3.09 -3.82
N TRP A 186 -3.59 1.90 -3.85
CA TRP A 186 -3.20 1.19 -5.07
C TRP A 186 -4.41 0.79 -5.91
N LEU A 187 -5.56 0.52 -5.29
CA LEU A 187 -6.78 0.13 -5.98
C LEU A 187 -7.32 1.30 -6.79
N LEU A 188 -7.46 2.47 -6.14
CA LEU A 188 -7.88 3.70 -6.82
C LEU A 188 -6.91 4.08 -7.94
N THR A 189 -5.61 4.02 -7.66
CA THR A 189 -4.56 4.40 -8.61
C THR A 189 -4.51 3.44 -9.81
N GLY A 190 -4.57 2.13 -9.57
CA GLY A 190 -4.60 1.12 -10.63
C GLY A 190 -5.84 1.24 -11.52
N LEU A 191 -7.02 1.42 -10.92
CA LEU A 191 -8.27 1.65 -11.67
C LEU A 191 -8.20 2.94 -12.50
N LEU A 192 -7.63 4.02 -11.96
CA LEU A 192 -7.46 5.27 -12.68
C LEU A 192 -6.57 5.09 -13.92
N VAL A 193 -5.45 4.37 -13.80
CA VAL A 193 -4.56 4.07 -14.94
C VAL A 193 -5.28 3.22 -15.99
N LEU A 194 -6.08 2.23 -15.58
CA LEU A 194 -6.89 1.44 -16.50
C LEU A 194 -7.94 2.30 -17.24
N ALA A 195 -8.61 3.21 -16.52
CA ALA A 195 -9.56 4.16 -17.11
C ALA A 195 -8.88 5.06 -18.14
N PHE A 196 -7.67 5.56 -17.87
CA PHE A 196 -6.88 6.29 -18.86
C PHE A 196 -6.55 5.46 -20.10
N GLY A 197 -6.19 4.18 -19.93
CA GLY A 197 -5.98 3.27 -21.05
C GLY A 197 -7.22 3.12 -21.95
N GLU A 198 -8.41 3.09 -21.35
CA GLU A 198 -9.68 3.04 -22.08
C GLU A 198 -10.00 4.35 -22.81
N ILE A 199 -9.74 5.50 -22.18
CA ILE A 199 -9.90 6.81 -22.82
C ILE A 199 -8.98 6.92 -24.05
N LEU A 200 -7.72 6.50 -23.93
CA LEU A 200 -6.77 6.49 -25.05
C LEU A 200 -7.23 5.57 -26.19
N ARG A 201 -7.83 4.42 -25.85
CA ARG A 201 -8.41 3.51 -26.84
C ARG A 201 -9.52 4.16 -27.65
N ARG A 202 -10.47 4.83 -26.98
CA ARG A 202 -11.57 5.54 -27.64
C ARG A 202 -11.05 6.72 -28.47
N GLY A 203 -10.08 7.45 -27.96
CA GLY A 203 -9.42 8.54 -28.70
C GLY A 203 -8.74 8.06 -29.99
N GLY A 204 -8.07 6.90 -29.94
CA GLY A 204 -7.47 6.28 -31.13
C GLY A 204 -8.51 5.85 -32.17
N GLN A 205 -9.66 5.33 -31.73
CA GLN A 205 -10.77 4.95 -32.61
C GLN A 205 -11.38 6.17 -33.31
N LEU A 206 -11.68 7.25 -32.55
CA LEU A 206 -12.21 8.49 -33.12
C LEU A 206 -11.26 9.11 -34.15
N ARG A 207 -9.95 9.03 -33.90
CA ARG A 207 -8.95 9.52 -34.85
C ARG A 207 -8.95 8.68 -36.15
N ALA A 208 -9.04 7.36 -36.04
CA ALA A 208 -9.12 6.49 -37.20
C ALA A 208 -10.41 6.72 -38.03
N GLU A 209 -11.52 7.05 -37.38
CA GLU A 209 -12.77 7.44 -38.06
C GLU A 209 -12.62 8.78 -38.79
N LEU A 210 -12.02 9.78 -38.14
CA LEU A 210 -11.74 11.09 -38.73
C LEU A 210 -10.81 10.99 -39.95
N ASP A 211 -9.77 10.17 -39.86
CA ASP A 211 -8.80 9.94 -40.96
C ASP A 211 -9.44 9.21 -42.16
N GLY A 212 -10.62 8.60 -42.00
CA GLY A 212 -11.35 7.92 -43.08
C GLY A 212 -12.39 8.78 -43.82
N VAL A 213 -12.73 9.98 -43.31
CA VAL A 213 -13.74 10.88 -43.90
C VAL A 213 -13.12 11.95 -44.81
N ILE A 214 -11.85 12.28 -44.59
CA ILE A 214 -11.08 13.27 -45.38
C ILE A 214 -10.43 12.57 -46.56
#